data_AF-A0A8T5FXE2-F1
#
_entry.id   AF-A0A8T5FXE2-F1
#
_cell.length_a   1.000
_cell.length_b   1.000
_cell.length_c   1.000
_cell.angle_alpha   90.00
_cell.angle_beta   90.00
_cell.angle_gamma   90.00
#
_symmetry.space_group_name_H-M   'P 1'
#
loop_
_entity.id
_entity.type
_entity.pdbx_description
1 polymer ?
#
loop_
_entity_poly.entity_id
_entity_poly.type
_entity_poly.pdbx_seq_one_letter_code
_entity_poly.pdbx_strand_id
1 'polypeptide(L)'
;MSHYFSKKQDTEFIIKKIEVNVAGLTFELLSSSGVFSKDELDKGSKILIENSIIEDGWEVLDLGCGYGVVGISIKKMYPTTNVLMSDINQRAVSLSKKNIRLHQLKDIKAKDSDNFEKIDEKFDTILLNPPQTAGKDICFKMIEDSFDHIKSDGLLQLVARHNKGGKTLSKKMMGVFGNAKDIVIKSGYRVYVSIKN
;
A
#
# COMPACT_ATOMS: atom_id res chain seq x y z
N MET A 1 21.13 -10.96 7.12
CA MET A 1 20.64 -11.05 5.72
C MET A 1 19.23 -11.64 5.78
N SER A 2 18.18 -10.87 5.46
CA SER A 2 16.79 -11.31 5.65
C SER A 2 16.09 -11.59 4.32
N HIS A 3 15.80 -12.87 4.09
CA HIS A 3 15.12 -13.45 2.94
C HIS A 3 13.58 -13.27 3.00
N TYR A 4 13.07 -12.04 2.85
CA TYR A 4 11.61 -11.80 2.82
C TYR A 4 10.98 -11.84 1.40
N PHE A 5 11.77 -12.01 0.34
CA PHE A 5 11.31 -11.87 -1.06
C PHE A 5 11.28 -13.18 -1.88
N SER A 6 11.27 -14.38 -1.27
CA SER A 6 11.20 -15.62 -2.05
C SER A 6 9.77 -16.00 -2.46
N LYS A 7 9.59 -16.36 -3.74
CA LYS A 7 8.33 -16.84 -4.35
C LYS A 7 7.73 -18.11 -3.69
N LYS A 8 8.48 -18.79 -2.83
CA LYS A 8 8.01 -19.85 -1.93
C LYS A 8 8.77 -19.72 -0.60
N GLN A 9 8.05 -19.64 0.50
CA GLN A 9 8.60 -19.76 1.86
C GLN A 9 8.08 -21.06 2.45
N ASP A 10 8.95 -21.94 2.93
CA ASP A 10 8.59 -23.24 3.55
C ASP A 10 8.24 -23.12 5.05
N THR A 11 8.10 -21.90 5.57
CA THR A 11 7.71 -21.67 6.96
C THR A 11 6.23 -21.95 7.18
N GLU A 12 5.92 -22.54 8.33
CA GLU A 12 4.58 -22.90 8.79
C GLU A 12 3.67 -21.65 8.82
N PHE A 13 2.54 -21.72 8.12
CA PHE A 13 1.65 -20.59 7.88
C PHE A 13 0.68 -20.41 9.05
N ILE A 14 1.18 -19.89 10.17
CA ILE A 14 0.37 -19.64 11.37
C ILE A 14 -0.41 -18.35 11.19
N ILE A 15 -1.73 -18.47 11.02
CA ILE A 15 -2.64 -17.32 10.94
C ILE A 15 -2.92 -16.81 12.34
N LYS A 16 -2.82 -15.49 12.54
CA LYS A 16 -3.22 -14.80 13.77
C LYS A 16 -4.20 -13.70 13.45
N LYS A 17 -5.08 -13.38 14.41
CA LYS A 17 -5.86 -12.16 14.38
C LYS A 17 -5.08 -11.03 15.03
N ILE A 18 -5.10 -9.86 14.42
CA ILE A 18 -4.59 -8.61 14.98
C ILE A 18 -5.72 -7.59 15.00
N GLU A 19 -5.77 -6.78 16.04
CA GLU A 19 -6.67 -5.63 16.10
C GLU A 19 -6.01 -4.43 15.40
N VAL A 20 -6.78 -3.76 14.55
CA VAL A 20 -6.38 -2.57 13.81
C VAL A 20 -7.18 -1.39 14.35
N ASN A 21 -6.45 -0.37 14.82
CA ASN A 21 -6.99 0.90 15.32
C ASN A 21 -6.42 2.07 14.51
N VAL A 22 -7.23 2.60 13.59
CA VAL A 22 -6.80 3.65 12.65
C VAL A 22 -7.98 4.52 12.21
N ALA A 23 -7.77 5.84 12.11
CA ALA A 23 -8.79 6.80 11.65
C ALA A 23 -10.16 6.66 12.34
N GLY A 24 -10.17 6.35 13.65
CA GLY A 24 -11.41 6.14 14.43
C GLY A 24 -12.10 4.80 14.20
N LEU A 25 -11.56 3.94 13.34
CA LEU A 25 -12.03 2.58 13.10
C LEU A 25 -11.27 1.58 13.97
N THR A 26 -12.02 0.61 14.51
CA THR A 26 -11.49 -0.58 15.20
C THR A 26 -12.03 -1.82 14.51
N PHE A 27 -11.14 -2.70 14.04
CA PHE A 27 -11.52 -3.95 13.38
C PHE A 27 -10.38 -4.98 13.40
N GLU A 28 -10.69 -6.25 13.16
CA GLU A 28 -9.70 -7.33 13.15
C GLU A 28 -9.19 -7.63 11.74
N LEU A 29 -7.92 -8.00 11.59
CA LEU A 29 -7.38 -8.61 10.37
C LEU A 29 -6.64 -9.91 10.68
N LEU A 30 -6.69 -10.84 9.73
CA LEU A 30 -5.86 -12.04 9.71
C LEU A 30 -4.48 -11.67 9.17
N SER A 31 -3.44 -11.97 9.93
CA SER A 31 -2.02 -11.84 9.58
C SER A 31 -1.30 -13.18 9.69
N SER A 32 -0.02 -13.26 9.30
CA SER A 32 0.78 -14.50 9.33
C SER A 32 2.27 -14.23 9.59
N SER A 33 2.96 -15.25 10.12
CA SER A 33 4.40 -15.25 10.43
C SER A 33 5.31 -14.90 9.23
N GLY A 34 4.83 -15.05 7.99
CA GLY A 34 5.56 -14.74 6.75
C GLY A 34 5.15 -13.45 6.03
N VAL A 35 4.35 -12.57 6.65
CA VAL A 35 3.89 -11.30 6.05
C VAL A 35 4.36 -10.10 6.88
N PHE A 36 4.61 -8.97 6.23
CA PHE A 36 5.08 -7.73 6.87
C PHE A 36 4.12 -7.28 7.98
N SER A 37 4.67 -6.77 9.09
CA SER A 37 3.92 -6.28 10.27
C SER A 37 2.94 -7.30 10.86
N LYS A 38 3.47 -8.48 11.21
CA LYS A 38 2.69 -9.65 11.65
C LYS A 38 1.95 -9.49 13.00
N ASP A 39 2.41 -8.60 13.87
CA ASP A 39 1.92 -8.48 15.26
C ASP A 39 1.17 -7.17 15.54
N GLU A 40 1.39 -6.12 14.76
CA GLU A 40 0.75 -4.80 14.92
C GLU A 40 0.65 -4.04 13.59
N LEU A 41 -0.17 -3.00 13.54
CA LEU A 41 -0.23 -2.09 12.38
C LEU A 41 1.08 -1.31 12.24
N ASP A 42 1.74 -1.40 11.07
CA ASP A 42 2.93 -0.60 10.78
C ASP A 42 2.63 0.89 10.90
N LYS A 43 3.53 1.60 11.56
CA LYS A 43 3.39 3.04 11.81
C LYS A 43 3.33 3.86 10.52
N GLY A 44 4.07 3.44 9.48
CA GLY A 44 4.01 4.07 8.17
C GLY A 44 2.63 3.91 7.53
N SER A 45 2.12 2.68 7.48
CA SER A 45 0.76 2.40 6.98
C SER A 45 -0.31 3.17 7.75
N LYS A 46 -0.21 3.24 9.09
CA LYS A 46 -1.14 4.05 9.91
C LYS A 46 -1.15 5.52 9.48
N ILE A 47 0.04 6.12 9.32
CA ILE A 47 0.18 7.52 8.91
C ILE A 47 -0.35 7.73 7.50
N LEU A 48 -0.12 6.78 6.58
CA LEU A 48 -0.66 6.86 5.22
C LEU A 48 -2.20 6.83 5.22
N ILE A 49 -2.81 5.89 5.94
CA ILE A 49 -4.27 5.76 6.04
C ILE A 49 -4.90 7.02 6.67
N GLU A 50 -4.33 7.52 7.77
CA GLU A 50 -4.87 8.70 8.47
C GLU A 50 -4.81 9.99 7.65
N ASN A 51 -4.00 10.04 6.59
CA ASN A 51 -3.73 11.26 5.84
C ASN A 51 -3.82 11.08 4.31
N SER A 52 -4.44 9.99 3.86
CA SER A 52 -4.65 9.74 2.44
C SER A 52 -5.67 10.74 1.89
N ILE A 53 -5.38 11.32 0.73
CA ILE A 53 -6.31 12.14 -0.04
C ILE A 53 -7.14 11.20 -0.91
N ILE A 54 -8.42 11.05 -0.60
CA ILE A 54 -9.35 10.17 -1.32
C ILE A 54 -10.70 10.87 -1.40
N GLU A 55 -11.35 10.78 -2.56
CA GLU A 55 -12.74 11.21 -2.72
C GLU A 55 -13.67 10.00 -2.94
N ASP A 56 -14.96 10.24 -2.75
CA ASP A 56 -15.98 9.23 -2.99
C ASP A 56 -15.98 8.76 -4.45
N GLY A 57 -16.17 7.45 -4.64
CA GLY A 57 -16.25 6.83 -5.98
C GLY A 57 -14.92 6.64 -6.70
N TRP A 58 -13.78 7.02 -6.10
CA TRP A 58 -12.47 6.84 -6.72
C TRP A 58 -12.07 5.36 -6.90
N GLU A 59 -11.33 5.10 -7.98
CA GLU A 59 -10.54 3.89 -8.22
C GLU A 59 -9.21 4.01 -7.46
N VAL A 60 -9.00 3.15 -6.48
CA VAL A 60 -7.85 3.18 -5.58
C VAL A 60 -7.01 1.91 -5.74
N LEU A 61 -5.69 2.06 -5.88
CA LEU A 61 -4.73 0.96 -5.80
C LEU A 61 -3.94 1.01 -4.49
N ASP A 62 -3.94 -0.07 -3.73
CA ASP A 62 -2.98 -0.36 -2.67
C ASP A 62 -1.88 -1.27 -3.22
N LEU A 63 -0.72 -0.68 -3.52
CA LEU A 63 0.42 -1.34 -4.19
C LEU A 63 1.40 -1.90 -3.15
N GLY A 64 1.58 -3.22 -3.14
CA GLY A 64 2.32 -3.92 -2.08
C GLY A 64 1.48 -4.07 -0.81
N CYS A 65 0.25 -4.57 -0.95
CA CYS A 65 -0.79 -4.48 0.08
C CYS A 65 -0.53 -5.29 1.36
N GLY A 66 0.42 -6.23 1.35
CA GLY A 66 0.60 -7.16 2.47
C GLY A 66 -0.68 -7.93 2.76
N TYR A 67 -1.09 -7.98 4.04
CA TYR A 67 -2.37 -8.59 4.45
C TYR A 67 -3.60 -7.68 4.26
N GLY A 68 -3.45 -6.55 3.55
CA GLY A 68 -4.53 -5.72 3.06
C GLY A 68 -4.94 -4.58 3.99
N VAL A 69 -4.09 -4.18 4.93
CA VAL A 69 -4.48 -3.21 5.96
C VAL A 69 -4.80 -1.83 5.41
N VAL A 70 -4.05 -1.36 4.41
CA VAL A 70 -4.29 -0.04 3.80
C VAL A 70 -5.58 -0.10 2.99
N GLY A 71 -5.68 -0.98 1.99
CA GLY A 71 -6.87 -1.08 1.15
C GLY A 71 -8.17 -1.36 1.91
N ILE A 72 -8.15 -2.22 2.94
CA ILE A 72 -9.34 -2.49 3.77
C ILE A 72 -9.73 -1.28 4.62
N SER A 73 -8.76 -0.56 5.18
CA SER A 73 -9.04 0.66 5.95
C SER A 73 -9.66 1.71 5.04
N ILE A 74 -9.08 1.92 3.86
CA ILE A 74 -9.63 2.85 2.86
C ILE A 74 -11.05 2.47 2.48
N LYS A 75 -11.33 1.21 2.16
CA LYS A 75 -12.69 0.79 1.79
C LYS A 75 -13.71 0.98 2.92
N LYS A 76 -13.29 0.82 4.18
CA LYS A 76 -14.15 1.10 5.35
C LYS A 76 -14.39 2.59 5.58
N MET A 77 -13.37 3.44 5.33
CA MET A 77 -13.48 4.90 5.46
C MET A 77 -14.28 5.53 4.32
N TYR A 78 -14.14 5.00 3.10
CA TYR A 78 -14.75 5.50 1.87
C TYR A 78 -15.51 4.37 1.16
N PRO A 79 -16.73 4.00 1.62
CA PRO A 79 -17.45 2.81 1.15
C PRO A 79 -17.79 2.82 -0.34
N THR A 80 -17.80 3.99 -0.98
CA THR A 80 -18.10 4.20 -2.39
C THR A 80 -16.91 3.92 -3.32
N THR A 81 -15.69 3.81 -2.79
CA THR A 81 -14.47 3.58 -3.59
C THR A 81 -14.39 2.17 -4.14
N ASN A 82 -13.75 2.02 -5.30
CA ASN A 82 -13.37 0.74 -5.87
C ASN A 82 -11.90 0.49 -5.54
N VAL A 83 -11.60 -0.54 -4.75
CA VAL A 83 -10.23 -0.78 -4.24
C VAL A 83 -9.61 -2.01 -4.88
N LEU A 84 -8.48 -1.83 -5.56
CA LEU A 84 -7.59 -2.92 -5.91
C LEU A 84 -6.43 -3.01 -4.92
N MET A 85 -6.20 -4.19 -4.35
CA MET A 85 -5.00 -4.50 -3.59
C MET A 85 -4.11 -5.44 -4.41
N SER A 86 -2.81 -5.16 -4.46
CA SER A 86 -1.85 -6.00 -5.19
C SER A 86 -0.59 -6.27 -4.39
N ASP A 87 -0.04 -7.49 -4.53
CA ASP A 87 1.23 -7.86 -3.91
C ASP A 87 1.89 -9.00 -4.70
N ILE A 88 3.23 -9.04 -4.75
CA ILE A 88 3.97 -10.14 -5.38
C ILE A 88 3.86 -11.44 -4.55
N ASN A 89 3.62 -11.31 -3.25
CA ASN A 89 3.51 -12.42 -2.32
C ASN A 89 2.08 -13.00 -2.33
N GLN A 90 1.93 -14.19 -2.91
CA GLN A 90 0.64 -14.90 -2.97
C GLN A 90 0.03 -15.19 -1.59
N ARG A 91 0.85 -15.35 -0.54
CA ARG A 91 0.35 -15.52 0.83
C ARG A 91 -0.29 -14.24 1.36
N ALA A 92 0.32 -13.09 1.06
CA ALA A 92 -0.20 -11.77 1.39
C ALA A 92 -1.55 -11.54 0.70
N VAL A 93 -1.62 -11.78 -0.61
CA VAL A 93 -2.87 -11.74 -1.40
C VAL A 93 -3.94 -12.68 -0.85
N SER A 94 -3.58 -13.90 -0.45
CA SER A 94 -4.51 -14.85 0.16
C SER A 94 -5.07 -14.33 1.49
N LEU A 95 -4.25 -13.68 2.34
CA LEU A 95 -4.74 -13.06 3.58
C LEU A 95 -5.65 -11.88 3.29
N SER A 96 -5.27 -11.01 2.35
CA SER A 96 -6.09 -9.88 1.91
C SER A 96 -7.48 -10.34 1.43
N LYS A 97 -7.54 -11.42 0.63
CA LYS A 97 -8.82 -12.04 0.22
C LYS A 97 -9.64 -12.57 1.39
N LYS A 98 -9.00 -13.23 2.37
CA LYS A 98 -9.69 -13.70 3.59
C LYS A 98 -10.21 -12.53 4.42
N ASN A 99 -9.45 -11.44 4.53
CA ASN A 99 -9.83 -10.24 5.26
C ASN A 99 -10.96 -9.46 4.59
N ILE A 100 -10.98 -9.38 3.25
CA ILE A 100 -12.14 -8.87 2.50
C ILE A 100 -13.40 -9.65 2.89
N ARG A 101 -13.33 -10.99 2.87
CA ARG A 101 -14.46 -11.86 3.23
C ARG A 101 -14.88 -11.73 4.68
N LEU A 102 -13.92 -11.63 5.60
CA LEU A 102 -14.16 -11.44 7.04
C LEU A 102 -15.03 -10.21 7.30
N HIS A 103 -14.82 -9.13 6.54
CA HIS A 103 -15.55 -7.87 6.67
C HIS A 103 -16.70 -7.71 5.67
N GLN A 104 -16.98 -8.73 4.86
CA GLN A 104 -18.03 -8.72 3.83
C GLN A 104 -17.96 -7.49 2.90
N LEU A 105 -16.75 -7.03 2.60
CA LEU A 105 -16.55 -5.83 1.79
C LEU A 105 -16.82 -6.13 0.31
N LYS A 106 -17.55 -5.23 -0.34
CA LYS A 106 -17.82 -5.24 -1.79
C LYS A 106 -16.91 -4.27 -2.51
N ASP A 107 -16.78 -4.40 -3.82
CA ASP A 107 -15.99 -3.51 -4.69
C ASP A 107 -14.55 -3.30 -4.19
N ILE A 108 -14.00 -4.37 -3.62
CA ILE A 108 -12.61 -4.48 -3.24
C ILE A 108 -12.11 -5.86 -3.68
N LYS A 109 -10.97 -5.89 -4.35
CA LYS A 109 -10.36 -7.13 -4.86
C LYS A 109 -8.87 -7.17 -4.54
N ALA A 110 -8.33 -8.37 -4.35
CA ALA A 110 -6.89 -8.58 -4.17
C ALA A 110 -6.35 -9.51 -5.25
N LYS A 111 -5.21 -9.17 -5.87
CA LYS A 111 -4.56 -10.00 -6.89
C LYS A 111 -3.06 -10.08 -6.68
N ASP A 112 -2.45 -11.19 -7.07
CA ASP A 112 -1.00 -11.25 -7.17
C ASP A 112 -0.53 -10.51 -8.42
N SER A 113 0.53 -9.72 -8.27
CA SER A 113 1.18 -8.98 -9.36
C SER A 113 2.59 -8.63 -8.94
N ASP A 114 3.56 -8.82 -9.85
CA ASP A 114 4.89 -8.20 -9.67
C ASP A 114 4.78 -6.76 -10.18
N ASN A 115 4.72 -5.82 -9.24
CA ASN A 115 4.38 -4.43 -9.53
C ASN A 115 3.08 -4.35 -10.39
N PHE A 116 3.15 -3.84 -11.61
CA PHE A 116 2.02 -3.69 -12.53
C PHE A 116 1.89 -4.80 -13.59
N GLU A 117 2.71 -5.87 -13.56
CA GLU A 117 2.72 -6.91 -14.62
C GLU A 117 1.36 -7.51 -14.96
N LYS A 118 0.44 -7.54 -14.00
CA LYS A 118 -0.91 -8.07 -14.19
C LYS A 118 -1.98 -7.00 -14.05
N ILE A 119 -1.65 -5.71 -13.99
CA ILE A 119 -2.58 -4.60 -13.71
C ILE A 119 -2.60 -3.69 -14.92
N ASP A 120 -3.72 -3.70 -15.66
CA ASP A 120 -3.91 -2.83 -16.83
C ASP A 120 -4.78 -1.60 -16.50
N GLU A 121 -5.43 -1.61 -15.33
CA GLU A 121 -6.35 -0.56 -14.90
C GLU A 121 -5.63 0.75 -14.56
N LYS A 122 -6.35 1.87 -14.66
CA LYS A 122 -5.87 3.19 -14.20
C LYS A 122 -6.65 3.65 -12.98
N PHE A 123 -5.95 4.31 -12.05
CA PHE A 123 -6.47 4.68 -10.74
C PHE A 123 -6.51 6.20 -10.58
N ASP A 124 -7.49 6.69 -9.82
CA ASP A 124 -7.53 8.07 -9.35
C ASP A 124 -6.43 8.27 -8.28
N THR A 125 -6.12 7.24 -7.50
CA THR A 125 -4.93 7.26 -6.64
C THR A 125 -4.28 5.89 -6.42
N ILE A 126 -2.95 5.91 -6.30
CA ILE A 126 -2.12 4.79 -5.87
C ILE A 126 -1.54 5.13 -4.49
N LEU A 127 -1.77 4.25 -3.53
CA LEU A 127 -1.22 4.28 -2.18
C LEU A 127 -0.04 3.32 -2.09
N LEU A 128 1.08 3.78 -1.54
CA LEU A 128 2.32 3.03 -1.50
C LEU A 128 3.07 3.19 -0.16
N ASN A 129 3.23 2.08 0.56
CA ASN A 129 4.23 1.92 1.62
C ASN A 129 5.35 1.00 1.09
N PRO A 130 6.38 1.54 0.42
CA PRO A 130 7.28 0.73 -0.38
C PRO A 130 8.24 -0.09 0.52
N PRO A 131 8.66 -1.28 0.08
CA PRO A 131 9.55 -2.14 0.85
C PRO A 131 10.99 -1.62 0.80
N GLN A 132 11.29 -0.59 1.60
CA GLN A 132 12.59 0.09 1.60
C GLN A 132 13.79 -0.84 1.86
N THR A 133 13.58 -2.00 2.51
CA THR A 133 14.62 -3.01 2.75
C THR A 133 14.91 -3.90 1.54
N ALA A 134 14.04 -3.94 0.53
CA ALA A 134 14.20 -4.73 -0.68
C ALA A 134 15.24 -4.14 -1.65
N GLY A 135 15.53 -2.85 -1.49
CA GLY A 135 16.42 -2.11 -2.38
C GLY A 135 15.73 -0.91 -3.01
N LYS A 136 16.55 0.10 -3.30
CA LYS A 136 16.09 1.37 -3.85
C LYS A 136 15.56 1.23 -5.27
N ASP A 137 16.15 0.35 -6.08
CA ASP A 137 15.78 0.17 -7.49
C ASP A 137 14.37 -0.40 -7.63
N ILE A 138 13.97 -1.33 -6.75
CA ILE A 138 12.59 -1.82 -6.67
C ILE A 138 11.63 -0.67 -6.37
N CYS A 139 11.94 0.14 -5.34
CA CYS A 139 11.09 1.28 -4.98
C CYS A 139 11.01 2.32 -6.12
N PHE A 140 12.10 2.52 -6.85
CA PHE A 140 12.14 3.43 -8.00
C PHE A 140 11.28 2.93 -9.15
N LYS A 141 11.36 1.64 -9.48
CA LYS A 141 10.51 1.01 -10.49
C LYS A 141 9.02 1.10 -10.13
N MET A 142 8.67 0.90 -8.86
CA MET A 142 7.30 1.09 -8.39
C MET A 142 6.80 2.53 -8.63
N ILE A 143 7.63 3.54 -8.39
CA ILE A 143 7.30 4.96 -8.64
C ILE A 143 7.18 5.25 -10.15
N GLU A 144 8.11 4.75 -10.95
CA GLU A 144 8.10 4.91 -12.41
C GLU A 144 6.85 4.30 -13.03
N ASP A 145 6.62 3.01 -12.79
CA ASP A 145 5.50 2.28 -13.38
C ASP A 145 4.14 2.80 -12.87
N SER A 146 4.09 3.41 -11.67
CA SER A 146 2.88 4.07 -11.16
C SER A 146 2.40 5.21 -12.05
N PHE A 147 3.32 5.91 -12.73
CA PHE A 147 2.96 7.05 -13.58
C PHE A 147 1.99 6.63 -14.69
N ASP A 148 2.21 5.48 -15.33
CA ASP A 148 1.38 5.01 -16.44
C ASP A 148 0.00 4.51 -16.02
N HIS A 149 -0.13 4.11 -14.74
CA HIS A 149 -1.35 3.55 -14.15
C HIS A 149 -2.16 4.56 -13.34
N ILE A 150 -1.77 5.83 -13.34
CA ILE A 150 -2.55 6.92 -12.76
C ILE A 150 -3.33 7.64 -13.87
N LYS A 151 -4.59 8.01 -13.59
CA LYS A 151 -5.43 8.85 -14.46
C LYS A 151 -4.89 10.29 -14.52
N SER A 152 -5.35 11.09 -15.48
CA SER A 152 -5.06 12.54 -15.45
C SER A 152 -5.52 13.11 -14.12
N ASP A 153 -4.71 13.99 -13.53
CA ASP A 153 -4.94 14.66 -12.24
C ASP A 153 -4.99 13.70 -11.02
N GLY A 154 -4.72 12.41 -11.24
CA GLY A 154 -4.66 11.42 -10.18
C GLY A 154 -3.36 11.47 -9.37
N LEU A 155 -3.35 10.75 -8.24
CA LEU A 155 -2.33 10.91 -7.19
C LEU A 155 -1.49 9.65 -6.96
N LEU A 156 -0.17 9.81 -6.89
CA LEU A 156 0.70 8.86 -6.19
C LEU A 156 0.92 9.35 -4.75
N GLN A 157 0.54 8.56 -3.75
CA GLN A 157 0.72 8.87 -2.33
C GLN A 157 1.63 7.84 -1.67
N LEU A 158 2.82 8.27 -1.25
CA LEU A 158 3.88 7.41 -0.76
C LEU A 158 4.26 7.77 0.67
N VAL A 159 4.24 6.80 1.59
CA VAL A 159 4.76 6.98 2.95
C VAL A 159 6.16 6.41 3.09
N ALA A 160 7.08 7.16 3.68
CA ALA A 160 8.42 6.66 3.99
C ALA A 160 9.08 7.40 5.15
N ARG A 161 10.09 6.79 5.78
CA ARG A 161 10.94 7.49 6.75
C ARG A 161 11.88 8.42 6.01
N HIS A 162 11.80 9.72 6.30
CA HIS A 162 12.51 10.76 5.54
C HIS A 162 14.01 10.46 5.40
N ASN A 163 14.66 10.15 6.53
CA ASN A 163 16.11 9.92 6.63
C ASN A 163 16.54 8.47 6.36
N LYS A 164 15.61 7.57 6.00
CA LYS A 164 15.93 6.17 5.64
C LYS A 164 15.60 5.85 4.18
N GLY A 165 15.79 6.83 3.30
CA GLY A 165 15.53 6.71 1.87
C GLY A 165 14.31 7.48 1.39
N GLY A 166 13.39 7.90 2.27
CA GLY A 166 12.19 8.66 1.90
C GLY A 166 12.51 9.95 1.12
N LYS A 167 13.53 10.72 1.52
CA LYS A 167 14.00 11.90 0.77
C LYS A 167 14.41 11.55 -0.67
N THR A 168 15.02 10.39 -0.86
CA THR A 168 15.46 9.91 -2.16
C THR A 168 14.30 9.43 -3.02
N LEU A 169 13.29 8.78 -2.43
CA LEU A 169 12.04 8.41 -3.11
C LEU A 169 11.26 9.65 -3.55
N SER A 170 11.16 10.67 -2.70
CA SER A 170 10.55 11.97 -3.04
C SER A 170 11.25 12.65 -4.23
N LYS A 171 12.59 12.63 -4.29
CA LYS A 171 13.34 13.10 -5.46
C LYS A 171 13.01 12.29 -6.72
N LYS A 172 12.79 10.98 -6.59
CA LYS A 172 12.39 10.14 -7.72
C LYS A 172 10.98 10.49 -8.19
N MET A 173 10.04 10.67 -7.27
CA MET A 173 8.69 11.16 -7.59
C MET A 173 8.74 12.50 -8.32
N MET A 174 9.55 13.47 -7.84
CA MET A 174 9.77 14.73 -8.54
C MET A 174 10.31 14.54 -9.97
N GLY A 175 11.25 13.61 -10.17
CA GLY A 175 11.81 13.34 -11.50
C GLY A 175 10.85 12.65 -12.47
N VAL A 176 9.88 11.87 -11.95
CA VAL A 176 8.90 11.13 -12.77
C VAL A 176 7.65 11.98 -13.04
N PHE A 177 7.10 12.64 -12.01
CA PHE A 177 5.85 13.40 -12.09
C PHE A 177 6.05 14.90 -12.33
N GLY A 178 7.29 15.40 -12.27
CA GLY A 178 7.59 16.84 -12.29
C GLY A 178 7.17 17.59 -11.02
N ASN A 179 6.61 16.89 -10.03
CA ASN A 179 6.18 17.45 -8.75
C ASN A 179 6.24 16.38 -7.65
N ALA A 180 6.47 16.80 -6.41
CA ALA A 180 6.34 15.98 -5.20
C ALA A 180 6.21 16.91 -3.99
N LYS A 181 5.15 16.75 -3.19
CA LYS A 181 4.87 17.57 -2.00
C LYS A 181 4.83 16.72 -0.75
N ASP A 182 5.30 17.26 0.35
CA ASP A 182 5.20 16.64 1.67
C ASP A 182 3.91 17.15 2.32
N ILE A 183 2.90 16.28 2.46
CA ILE A 183 1.62 16.69 3.07
C ILE A 183 1.57 16.41 4.57
N VAL A 184 2.46 15.54 5.07
CA VAL A 184 2.55 15.14 6.48
C VAL A 184 3.99 14.99 6.92
N ILE A 185 4.28 15.41 8.15
CA ILE A 185 5.54 15.12 8.86
C ILE A 185 5.18 14.62 10.26
N LYS A 186 5.34 13.32 10.52
CA LYS A 186 4.94 12.71 11.80
C LYS A 186 5.92 11.62 12.22
N SER A 187 6.57 11.80 13.37
CA SER A 187 7.54 10.83 13.94
C SER A 187 8.63 10.34 12.98
N GLY A 188 9.16 11.24 12.14
CA GLY A 188 10.20 10.92 11.15
C GLY A 188 9.70 10.24 9.86
N TYR A 189 8.41 9.90 9.78
CA TYR A 189 7.74 9.54 8.53
C TYR A 189 7.24 10.80 7.83
N ARG A 190 7.17 10.75 6.51
CA ARG A 190 6.46 11.72 5.68
C ARG A 190 5.54 11.00 4.71
N VAL A 191 4.44 11.66 4.37
CA VAL A 191 3.59 11.28 3.24
C VAL A 191 3.89 12.25 2.11
N TYR A 192 4.35 11.69 0.99
CA TYR A 192 4.69 12.38 -0.24
C TYR A 192 3.56 12.20 -1.24
N VAL A 193 3.17 13.28 -1.91
CA VAL A 193 2.14 13.25 -2.94
C VAL A 193 2.67 13.85 -4.23
N SER A 194 2.44 13.14 -5.33
CA SER A 194 2.62 13.63 -6.69
C SER A 194 1.32 13.53 -7.47
N ILE A 195 1.06 14.51 -8.33
CA ILE A 195 -0.08 14.58 -9.24
C ILE A 195 0.40 14.24 -10.64
N LYS A 196 -0.35 13.44 -11.39
CA LYS A 196 -0.09 13.24 -12.83
C LYS A 196 -0.74 14.35 -13.65
N ASN A 197 0.09 15.28 -14.13
CA ASN A 197 -0.33 16.31 -15.08
C ASN A 197 -0.22 15.84 -16.52
#